data_AF-A0A401KCK9-F1
#
_entry.id   AF-A0A401KCK9-F1
#
_cell.length_a   1.000
_cell.length_b   1.000
_cell.length_c   1.000
_cell.angle_alpha   90.00
_cell.angle_beta   90.00
_cell.angle_gamma   90.00
#
_symmetry.space_group_name_H-M   'P 1'
#
loop_
_entity.id
_entity.type
_entity.pdbx_description
1 polymer ?
#
loop_
_entity_poly.entity_id
_entity_poly.type
_entity_poly.pdbx_seq_one_letter_code
_entity_poly.pdbx_strand_id
1 'polypeptide(L)' 'MGQNSVQINTEMPYVSFRTRNCRTLLGLVGLEKEGVVSFRNGQHRARYLAFAGAASFPVEAHETEAALLAVYCGA' A
#
# COMPACT_ATOMS: atom_id res chain seq x y z
N MET A 1 -6.70 -3.10 40.37
CA MET A 1 -5.65 -4.00 39.86
C MET A 1 -6.02 -4.41 38.43
N GLY A 2 -5.18 -4.05 37.46
CA GLY A 2 -5.16 -4.63 36.10
C GLY A 2 -6.14 -4.05 35.08
N GLN A 3 -5.87 -2.86 34.54
CA GLN A 3 -6.33 -2.56 33.18
C GLN A 3 -5.57 -3.51 32.25
N ASN A 4 -6.21 -4.59 31.81
CA ASN A 4 -5.71 -5.41 30.71
C ASN A 4 -5.90 -4.59 29.42
N SER A 5 -5.00 -3.64 29.19
CA SER A 5 -4.75 -3.11 27.86
C SER A 5 -4.18 -4.28 27.06
N VAL A 6 -5.05 -5.01 26.36
CA VAL A 6 -4.64 -5.83 25.23
C VAL A 6 -3.91 -4.88 24.30
N GLN A 7 -2.58 -4.93 24.32
CA GLN A 7 -1.75 -4.18 23.41
C GLN A 7 -1.93 -4.83 22.04
N ILE A 8 -3.02 -4.48 21.35
CA ILE A 8 -3.17 -4.76 19.92
C ILE A 8 -2.13 -3.86 19.27
N ASN A 9 -0.91 -4.38 19.09
CA ASN A 9 0.12 -3.74 18.30
C ASN A 9 -0.40 -3.67 16.85
N THR A 10 -1.20 -2.64 16.57
CA THR A 10 -1.70 -2.35 15.23
C THR A 10 -0.58 -1.63 14.51
N GLU A 11 0.46 -2.37 14.16
CA GLU A 11 1.56 -1.83 13.36
C GLU A 11 0.98 -1.24 12.06
N MET A 12 1.44 -0.05 11.69
CA MET A 12 1.02 0.60 10.45
C MET A 12 1.41 -0.30 9.25
N PRO A 13 0.62 -0.34 8.16
CA PRO A 13 0.95 -1.19 7.04
C PRO A 13 2.23 -0.67 6.40
N TYR A 14 3.29 -1.45 6.44
CA TYR A 14 4.55 -1.14 5.78
C TYR A 14 4.47 -1.68 4.35
N VAL A 15 4.57 -0.79 3.38
CA VAL A 15 4.48 -1.11 1.95
C VAL A 15 5.82 -0.87 1.26
N SER A 16 5.97 -1.48 0.08
CA SER A 16 6.92 -1.02 -0.91
C SER A 16 6.20 -0.56 -2.17
N PHE A 17 6.80 0.40 -2.86
CA PHE A 17 6.25 0.96 -4.09
C PHE A 17 7.25 0.87 -5.23
N ARG A 18 6.78 0.44 -6.41
CA ARG A 18 7.56 0.45 -7.65
C ARG A 18 6.67 0.76 -8.84
N THR A 19 7.27 1.25 -9.92
CA THR A 19 6.59 1.31 -11.22
C THR A 19 6.92 0.07 -12.04
N ARG A 20 5.98 -0.35 -12.86
CA ARG A 20 6.17 -1.43 -13.84
C ARG A 20 5.58 -1.00 -15.17
N ASN A 21 6.22 -1.40 -16.27
CA ASN A 21 5.65 -1.20 -17.60
C ASN A 21 4.42 -2.11 -17.78
N CYS A 22 3.33 -1.53 -18.24
CA CYS A 22 2.12 -2.27 -18.59
C CYS A 22 2.43 -3.26 -19.72
N ARG A 23 1.88 -4.47 -19.63
CA ARG A 23 1.88 -5.39 -20.77
C ARG A 23 0.79 -4.95 -21.73
N THR A 24 1.13 -4.76 -23.00
CA THR A 24 0.13 -4.53 -24.05
C THR A 24 -0.58 -5.84 -24.40
N LEU A 25 -1.71 -5.76 -25.12
CA LEU A 25 -2.52 -6.91 -25.55
C LEU A 25 -1.74 -7.97 -26.37
N LEU A 26 -0.59 -7.60 -26.95
CA LEU A 26 0.29 -8.50 -27.70
C LEU A 26 1.55 -8.92 -26.90
N GLY A 27 1.58 -8.69 -25.59
CA GLY A 27 2.70 -9.06 -24.74
C GLY A 27 3.95 -8.18 -24.91
N LEU A 28 3.91 -7.20 -25.82
CA LEU A 28 4.96 -6.20 -25.97
C LEU A 28 4.99 -5.29 -24.73
N VAL A 29 6.20 -4.92 -24.32
CA VAL A 29 6.42 -3.96 -23.23
C VAL A 29 5.78 -2.63 -23.64
N GLY A 30 4.73 -2.23 -22.92
CA GLY A 30 4.07 -0.95 -23.13
C GLY A 30 4.93 0.20 -22.62
N LEU A 31 4.73 1.37 -23.23
CA LEU A 31 5.33 2.64 -22.77
C LEU A 31 4.64 3.16 -21.51
N GLU A 32 3.40 2.75 -21.28
CA GLU A 32 2.63 3.10 -20.09
C GLU A 32 3.18 2.40 -18.85
N LYS A 33 3.22 3.13 -17.73
CA LYS A 33 3.70 2.63 -16.43
C LYS A 33 2.57 2.62 -15.42
N GLU A 34 2.37 1.48 -14.78
CA GLU A 34 1.49 1.34 -13.62
C GLU A 34 2.30 1.44 -12.31
N GLY A 35 1.70 2.04 -11.29
CA GLY A 35 2.18 1.99 -9.92
C GLY A 35 1.79 0.67 -9.27
N VAL A 36 2.74 0.01 -8.59
CA VAL A 36 2.52 -1.27 -7.92
C VAL A 36 2.91 -1.14 -6.46
N VAL A 37 1.95 -1.43 -5.58
CA VAL A 37 2.14 -1.51 -4.12
C VAL A 37 2.32 -2.97 -3.73
N SER A 38 3.25 -3.26 -2.83
CA SER A 38 3.39 -4.57 -2.19
C SER A 38 3.38 -4.40 -0.68
N PHE A 39 2.65 -5.26 0.03
CA PHE A 39 2.51 -5.19 1.49
C PHE A 39 3.55 -6.09 2.15
N ARG A 40 4.31 -5.55 3.11
CA ARG A 40 5.18 -6.34 4.01
C ARG A 40 4.41 -6.81 5.25
N ASN A 41 3.42 -6.04 5.69
CA ASN A 41 2.44 -6.43 6.70
C ASN A 41 1.08 -5.77 6.36
N GLY A 42 0.04 -6.03 7.16
CA GLY A 42 -1.21 -5.26 7.10
C GLY A 42 -2.09 -5.47 5.85
N GLN A 43 -1.76 -6.36 4.91
CA GLN A 43 -2.55 -6.60 3.68
C GLN A 43 -4.01 -6.97 3.98
N HIS A 44 -4.23 -7.85 4.95
CA HIS A 44 -5.57 -8.25 5.34
C HIS A 44 -6.38 -7.06 5.88
N ARG A 45 -5.74 -6.21 6.70
CA ARG A 45 -6.34 -4.99 7.24
C ARG A 45 -6.67 -3.98 6.14
N ALA A 46 -5.76 -3.78 5.19
CA ALA A 46 -6.00 -2.93 4.02
C ALA A 46 -7.22 -3.41 3.21
N ARG A 47 -7.34 -4.73 3.00
CA ARG A 47 -8.51 -5.32 2.35
C ARG A 47 -9.80 -5.12 3.14
N TYR A 48 -9.74 -5.24 4.48
CA TYR A 48 -10.88 -4.98 5.36
C TYR A 48 -11.31 -3.51 5.32
N LEU A 49 -10.37 -2.57 5.36
CA LEU A 49 -10.65 -1.14 5.26
C LEU A 49 -11.29 -0.80 3.92
N ALA A 50 -10.78 -1.35 2.83
CA ALA A 50 -11.39 -1.19 1.50
C ALA A 50 -12.83 -1.75 1.46
N PHE A 51 -13.05 -2.94 2.02
CA PHE A 51 -14.39 -3.52 2.13
C PHE A 51 -15.33 -2.65 2.99
N ALA A 52 -14.82 -2.01 4.04
CA ALA A 52 -15.55 -1.08 4.90
C ALA A 52 -15.78 0.31 4.27
N GLY A 53 -15.32 0.53 3.03
CA GLY A 53 -15.52 1.79 2.30
C GLY A 53 -14.49 2.87 2.61
N ALA A 54 -13.35 2.54 3.22
CA ALA A 54 -12.27 3.50 3.41
C ALA A 54 -11.69 3.90 2.03
N ALA A 55 -11.74 5.20 1.72
CA ALA A 55 -11.17 5.76 0.49
C ALA A 55 -9.64 5.90 0.57
N SER A 56 -9.09 6.10 1.77
CA SER A 56 -7.66 6.19 2.05
C SER A 56 -7.35 5.72 3.47
N PHE A 57 -6.11 5.31 3.71
CA PHE A 57 -5.60 4.97 5.04
C PHE A 57 -4.08 5.20 5.09
N PRO A 58 -3.50 5.49 6.26
CA PRO A 58 -2.07 5.72 6.38
C PRO A 58 -1.27 4.42 6.20
N VAL A 59 -0.14 4.54 5.52
CA VAL A 59 0.86 3.47 5.32
C VAL A 59 2.26 4.03 5.57
N GLU A 60 3.16 3.15 5.98
CA GLU A 60 4.59 3.45 6.04
C GLU A 60 5.27 2.94 4.76
N ALA A 61 6.26 3.67 4.26
CA ALA A 61 7.08 3.28 3.13
C ALA A 61 8.54 3.66 3.38
N HIS A 62 9.45 3.12 2.58
CA HIS A 62 10.84 3.58 2.60
C HIS A 62 10.92 5.03 2.08
N GLU A 63 11.82 5.85 2.63
CA GLU A 63 11.92 7.29 2.29
C GLU A 63 12.08 7.54 0.79
N THR A 64 12.85 6.69 0.10
CA THR A 64 13.10 6.78 -1.34
C THR A 64 11.88 6.40 -2.20
N GLU A 65 10.92 5.69 -1.63
CA GLU A 65 9.70 5.23 -2.30
C GLU A 65 8.50 6.13 -1.96
N ALA A 66 8.53 6.80 -0.81
CA ALA A 66 7.42 7.60 -0.28
C ALA A 66 7.00 8.73 -1.22
N ALA A 67 7.97 9.44 -1.82
CA ALA A 67 7.68 10.51 -2.78
C ALA A 67 6.93 9.99 -4.01
N LEU A 68 7.34 8.83 -4.54
CA LEU A 68 6.71 8.25 -5.72
C LEU A 68 5.32 7.67 -5.39
N LEU A 69 5.18 7.04 -4.22
CA LEU A 69 3.88 6.59 -3.72
C LEU A 69 2.89 7.75 -3.57
N ALA A 70 3.33 8.90 -3.06
CA ALA A 70 2.48 10.09 -2.93
C ALA A 70 2.04 10.66 -4.28
N VAL A 71 2.90 10.63 -5.31
CA VAL A 71 2.53 11.05 -6.67
C VAL A 71 1.43 10.16 -7.27
N TYR A 72 1.50 8.84 -7.04
CA TYR A 72 0.56 7.89 -7.64
C TYR A 72 -0.71 7.67 -6.83
N CYS A 73 -0.64 7.77 -5.50
CA CYS A 73 -1.71 7.36 -4.59
C CYS A 73 -2.02 8.40 -3.51
N GLY A 74 -1.33 9.56 -3.49
CA GLY A 74 -1.63 10.64 -2.56
C GLY A 74 -3.00 11.22 -2.85
N ALA A 75 -3.87 11.21 -1.84
CA ALA A 75 -5.19 11.82 -1.83
C ALA A 75 -5.24 12.93 -0.78
#